data_AF-A0A831M1U0-F1
#
_entry.id   AF-A0A831M1U0-F1
#
_cell.length_a   1.000
_cell.length_b   1.000
_cell.length_c   1.000
_cell.angle_alpha   90.00
_cell.angle_beta   90.00
_cell.angle_gamma   90.00
#
_symmetry.space_group_name_H-M   'P 1'
#
loop_
_entity.id
_entity.type
_entity.pdbx_description
1 polymer ?
#
loop_
_entity_poly.entity_id
_entity_poly.type
_entity_poly.pdbx_seq_one_letter_code
_entity_poly.pdbx_strand_id
1 'polypeptide(L)'
;MPAYRAYRAAFGSDNPLGASEELLRTFLLKGCDAMVTGGIHTPNHRWVLSSALAQIHELYPDPSYTRRIEAWLAEGIDIDSDGQYTERSTGGYNGITNRALTILAVKLNKPHLLDYVRRNLDAMLYLLHPGEEVVTDISRRQDLYTAGTMAGYALALKYLAVRDANGVYETLARRFPPSLGDTLEYPELQQSGPAPKPVPTDYVKELPFLKVARVRRANRSATLVLDGRTRFFGIRNGKAVIEAVRFGSLFFGKAQFKPQRSWRAAEVNGRPQWVLEQSLDAPYYQPLDKPGHIGTEDWDEARRRRKRTGMNYLTYRVTITETARGFSLKFDAEGPRDLPVMIEFALRPGGHLDGPTPHPRAKDCYLLKSGTATYSVGSDTLRFGPGLAEHEAITGRGIDSKLPGPTVFLTGFAPFSRTIDIEA
;
A
#
# COMPACT_ATOMS: atom_id res chain seq x y z
N MET A 1 13.22 -18.00 -21.23
CA MET A 1 13.81 -19.32 -20.92
C MET A 1 12.88 -20.48 -21.29
N PRO A 2 11.60 -20.52 -20.89
CA PRO A 2 10.72 -21.67 -21.19
C PRO A 2 10.54 -21.94 -22.69
N ALA A 3 10.34 -20.88 -23.49
CA ALA A 3 10.24 -20.98 -24.95
C ALA A 3 11.54 -21.52 -25.59
N TYR A 4 12.71 -21.17 -25.05
CA TYR A 4 14.00 -21.64 -25.55
C TYR A 4 14.24 -23.13 -25.22
N ARG A 5 13.78 -23.61 -24.06
CA ARG A 5 13.83 -25.04 -23.73
C ARG A 5 12.84 -25.86 -24.54
N ALA A 6 11.60 -25.39 -24.64
CA ALA A 6 10.57 -26.02 -25.48
C ALA A 6 11.05 -26.13 -26.92
N TYR A 7 11.76 -25.10 -27.41
CA TYR A 7 12.44 -25.13 -28.70
C TYR A 7 13.49 -26.24 -28.79
N ARG A 8 14.50 -26.27 -27.90
CA ARG A 8 15.55 -27.31 -27.94
C ARG A 8 14.98 -28.72 -27.83
N ALA A 9 13.94 -28.91 -27.02
CA ALA A 9 13.25 -30.19 -26.86
C ALA A 9 12.49 -30.62 -28.14
N ALA A 10 11.91 -29.68 -28.87
CA ALA A 10 11.10 -29.97 -30.06
C ALA A 10 11.92 -30.25 -31.34
N PHE A 11 13.12 -29.66 -31.47
CA PHE A 11 13.86 -29.67 -32.75
C PHE A 11 15.22 -30.40 -32.72
N GLY A 12 15.74 -30.79 -31.55
CA GLY A 12 16.91 -31.68 -31.46
C GLY A 12 18.11 -31.25 -32.33
N SER A 13 18.66 -32.19 -33.11
CA SER A 13 19.78 -31.98 -34.04
C SER A 13 19.38 -31.50 -35.44
N ASP A 14 18.11 -31.66 -35.84
CA ASP A 14 17.58 -31.24 -37.15
C ASP A 14 17.13 -29.78 -37.12
N ASN A 15 17.93 -28.92 -36.48
CA ASN A 15 17.55 -27.56 -36.10
C ASN A 15 17.49 -26.63 -37.34
N PRO A 16 16.30 -26.28 -37.86
CA PRO A 16 16.16 -25.42 -39.03
C PRO A 16 16.42 -23.93 -38.72
N LEU A 17 16.68 -23.58 -37.44
CA LEU A 17 17.00 -22.24 -36.95
C LEU A 17 18.30 -22.22 -36.13
N GLY A 18 19.30 -23.06 -36.46
CA GLY A 18 20.56 -23.19 -35.69
C GLY A 18 21.28 -21.86 -35.45
N ALA A 19 21.23 -20.95 -36.44
CA ALA A 19 21.74 -19.59 -36.30
C ALA A 19 20.98 -18.76 -35.25
N SER A 20 19.66 -18.93 -35.13
CA SER A 20 18.85 -18.24 -34.12
C SER A 20 19.12 -18.77 -32.71
N GLU A 21 19.39 -20.07 -32.55
CA GLU A 21 19.77 -20.65 -31.25
C GLU A 21 21.10 -20.06 -30.76
N GLU A 22 22.10 -19.98 -31.64
CA GLU A 22 23.42 -19.44 -31.29
C GLU A 22 23.37 -17.93 -30.99
N LEU A 23 22.54 -17.16 -31.73
CA LEU A 23 22.29 -15.75 -31.42
C LEU A 23 21.63 -15.57 -30.04
N LEU A 24 20.62 -16.37 -29.71
CA LEU A 24 19.97 -16.34 -28.40
C LEU A 24 20.93 -16.74 -27.29
N ARG A 25 21.74 -17.78 -27.50
CA ARG A 25 22.79 -18.18 -26.57
C ARG A 25 23.77 -17.04 -26.33
N THR A 26 24.30 -16.44 -27.41
CA THR A 26 25.24 -15.32 -27.32
C THR A 26 24.65 -14.15 -26.56
N PHE A 27 23.39 -13.80 -26.83
CA PHE A 27 22.68 -12.73 -26.12
C PHE A 27 22.54 -13.03 -24.62
N LEU A 28 22.12 -14.25 -24.27
CA LEU A 28 21.95 -14.67 -22.87
C LEU A 28 23.28 -14.64 -22.10
N LEU A 29 24.35 -15.19 -22.68
CA LEU A 29 25.66 -15.24 -22.03
C LEU A 29 26.26 -13.84 -21.83
N LYS A 30 26.17 -12.95 -22.84
CA LYS A 30 26.58 -11.55 -22.68
C LYS A 30 25.77 -10.82 -21.60
N GLY A 31 24.47 -11.12 -21.50
CA GLY A 31 23.62 -10.62 -20.42
C GLY A 31 24.08 -11.11 -19.05
N CYS A 32 24.46 -12.38 -18.92
CA CYS A 32 25.02 -12.93 -17.69
C CYS A 32 26.34 -12.27 -17.29
N ASP A 33 27.25 -12.03 -18.23
CA ASP A 33 28.52 -11.35 -17.95
C ASP A 33 28.30 -9.98 -17.30
N ALA A 34 27.32 -9.23 -17.81
CA ALA A 34 26.90 -7.96 -17.23
C ALA A 34 26.24 -8.14 -15.85
N MET A 35 25.41 -9.16 -15.64
CA MET A 35 24.75 -9.42 -14.35
C MET A 35 25.72 -9.91 -13.26
N VAL A 36 26.77 -10.65 -13.63
CA VAL A 36 27.79 -11.16 -12.69
C VAL A 36 28.59 -10.00 -12.08
N THR A 37 28.86 -8.96 -12.85
CA THR A 37 29.72 -7.83 -12.46
C THR A 37 28.95 -6.56 -12.11
N GLY A 38 27.75 -6.37 -12.66
CA GLY A 38 26.92 -5.18 -12.49
C GLY A 38 26.26 -5.05 -11.13
N GLY A 39 25.77 -3.84 -10.83
CA GLY A 39 25.06 -3.49 -9.59
C GLY A 39 23.53 -3.48 -9.72
N ILE A 40 22.87 -2.90 -8.70
CA ILE A 40 21.41 -2.78 -8.61
C ILE A 40 21.00 -1.33 -8.34
N HIS A 41 19.72 -1.00 -8.57
CA HIS A 41 19.13 0.32 -8.25
C HIS A 41 18.12 0.25 -7.10
N THR A 42 17.46 -0.90 -6.93
CA THR A 42 16.43 -1.11 -5.91
C THR A 42 16.56 -2.50 -5.28
N PRO A 43 16.02 -2.72 -4.07
CA PRO A 43 16.22 -3.98 -3.33
C PRO A 43 15.78 -5.25 -4.09
N ASN A 44 14.62 -5.24 -4.76
CA ASN A 44 14.14 -6.43 -5.51
C ASN A 44 15.03 -6.84 -6.69
N HIS A 45 15.83 -5.92 -7.24
CA HIS A 45 16.69 -6.23 -8.38
C HIS A 45 17.70 -7.35 -8.03
N ARG A 46 18.09 -7.49 -6.75
CA ARG A 46 18.89 -8.62 -6.25
C ARG A 46 18.27 -9.97 -6.61
N TRP A 47 16.97 -10.10 -6.34
CA TRP A 47 16.23 -11.34 -6.52
C TRP A 47 15.93 -11.59 -8.00
N VAL A 48 15.53 -10.55 -8.75
CA VAL A 48 15.29 -10.67 -10.20
C VAL A 48 16.55 -11.12 -10.93
N LEU A 49 17.68 -10.43 -10.70
CA LEU A 49 18.97 -10.78 -11.29
C LEU A 49 19.40 -12.19 -10.90
N SER A 50 19.30 -12.55 -9.62
CA SER A 50 19.66 -13.87 -9.14
C SER A 50 18.81 -14.97 -9.78
N SER A 51 17.50 -14.74 -9.93
CA SER A 51 16.58 -15.71 -10.57
C SER A 51 16.87 -15.88 -12.06
N ALA A 52 17.34 -14.84 -12.74
CA ALA A 52 17.78 -14.92 -14.13
C ALA A 52 19.07 -15.73 -14.27
N LEU A 53 20.08 -15.43 -13.43
CA LEU A 53 21.34 -16.18 -13.38
C LEU A 53 21.10 -17.66 -13.07
N ALA A 54 20.21 -18.01 -12.13
CA ALA A 54 19.91 -19.40 -11.79
C ALA A 54 19.27 -20.17 -12.98
N GLN A 55 18.34 -19.54 -13.69
CA GLN A 55 17.71 -20.16 -14.87
C GLN A 55 18.70 -20.34 -16.03
N ILE A 56 19.65 -19.42 -16.20
CA ILE A 56 20.67 -19.52 -17.26
C ILE A 56 21.75 -20.52 -16.86
N HIS A 57 22.15 -20.59 -15.58
CA HIS A 57 23.10 -21.57 -15.06
C HIS A 57 22.67 -23.01 -15.35
N GLU A 58 21.37 -23.31 -15.27
CA GLU A 58 20.86 -24.65 -15.59
C GLU A 58 21.00 -25.01 -17.09
N LEU A 59 21.00 -24.01 -17.99
CA LEU A 59 21.23 -24.25 -19.42
C LEU A 59 22.73 -24.22 -19.78
N TYR A 60 23.47 -23.31 -19.16
CA TYR A 60 24.88 -23.03 -19.40
C TYR A 60 25.58 -22.91 -18.05
N PRO A 61 26.04 -24.04 -17.48
CA PRO A 61 26.65 -24.04 -16.15
C PRO A 61 27.91 -23.17 -16.10
N ASP A 62 27.88 -22.17 -15.23
CA ASP A 62 29.01 -21.33 -14.87
C ASP A 62 29.01 -21.08 -13.35
N PRO A 63 30.06 -21.49 -12.61
CA PRO A 63 30.22 -21.23 -11.17
C PRO A 63 30.22 -19.74 -10.79
N SER A 64 30.51 -18.82 -11.72
CA SER A 64 30.44 -17.38 -11.47
C SER A 64 29.02 -16.92 -11.15
N TYR A 65 28.00 -17.56 -11.76
CA TYR A 65 26.59 -17.23 -11.59
C TYR A 65 26.13 -17.58 -10.18
N THR A 66 26.44 -18.79 -9.72
CA THR A 66 26.08 -19.25 -8.37
C THR A 66 26.82 -18.44 -7.30
N ARG A 67 28.12 -18.16 -7.47
CA ARG A 67 28.85 -17.26 -6.57
C ARG A 67 28.19 -15.89 -6.44
N ARG A 68 27.74 -15.30 -7.57
CA ARG A 68 27.06 -14.00 -7.54
C ARG A 68 25.72 -14.07 -6.82
N ILE A 69 24.95 -15.13 -7.03
CA ILE A 69 23.68 -15.34 -6.33
C ILE A 69 23.91 -15.47 -4.82
N GLU A 70 24.88 -16.29 -4.39
CA GLU A 70 25.20 -16.45 -2.97
C GLU A 70 25.66 -15.14 -2.32
N ALA A 71 26.39 -14.29 -3.05
CA ALA A 71 26.78 -12.97 -2.55
C ALA A 71 25.56 -12.11 -2.21
N TRP A 72 24.51 -12.13 -3.04
CA TRP A 72 23.25 -11.43 -2.74
C TRP A 72 22.45 -12.10 -1.62
N LEU A 73 22.40 -13.44 -1.60
CA LEU A 73 21.71 -14.18 -0.52
C LEU A 73 22.38 -13.99 0.84
N ALA A 74 23.69 -13.76 0.88
CA ALA A 74 24.44 -13.48 2.10
C ALA A 74 24.03 -12.16 2.78
N GLU A 75 23.42 -11.22 2.05
CA GLU A 75 22.81 -10.01 2.63
C GLU A 75 21.49 -10.29 3.36
N GLY A 76 20.91 -11.48 3.17
CA GLY A 76 19.61 -11.88 3.70
C GLY A 76 18.42 -11.38 2.87
N ILE A 77 17.28 -12.05 3.05
CA ILE A 77 16.02 -11.63 2.43
C ILE A 77 15.36 -10.54 3.29
N ASP A 78 15.11 -9.39 2.68
CA ASP A 78 14.65 -8.17 3.34
C ASP A 78 13.13 -8.16 3.62
N ILE A 79 12.65 -9.15 4.38
CA ILE A 79 11.25 -9.24 4.81
C ILE A 79 11.08 -8.77 6.27
N ASP A 80 10.05 -7.98 6.53
CA ASP A 80 9.71 -7.53 7.88
C ASP A 80 8.82 -8.54 8.65
N SER A 81 8.55 -8.24 9.92
CA SER A 81 7.72 -9.09 10.80
C SER A 81 6.27 -9.18 10.34
N ASP A 82 5.81 -8.25 9.51
CA ASP A 82 4.46 -8.21 8.93
C ASP A 82 4.40 -8.89 7.55
N GLY A 83 5.51 -9.50 7.11
CA GLY A 83 5.59 -10.25 5.87
C GLY A 83 5.74 -9.38 4.62
N GLN A 84 6.20 -8.13 4.74
CA GLN A 84 6.43 -7.27 3.56
C GLN A 84 7.92 -7.13 3.27
N TYR A 85 8.26 -7.09 1.98
CA TYR A 85 9.59 -6.71 1.54
C TYR A 85 9.82 -5.20 1.68
N THR A 86 11.07 -4.73 1.60
CA THR A 86 11.43 -3.32 1.84
C THR A 86 10.59 -2.30 1.06
N GLU A 87 10.16 -2.65 -0.15
CA GLU A 87 9.40 -1.79 -1.05
C GLU A 87 7.90 -1.71 -0.72
N ARG A 88 7.38 -2.70 0.01
CA ARG A 88 5.98 -2.79 0.45
C ARG A 88 4.96 -2.64 -0.69
N SER A 89 5.37 -3.00 -1.91
CA SER A 89 4.57 -2.83 -3.13
C SER A 89 3.74 -4.08 -3.36
N THR A 90 2.54 -4.05 -2.79
CA THR A 90 1.55 -5.12 -2.85
C THR A 90 0.95 -5.32 -4.24
N GLY A 91 0.92 -4.28 -5.08
CA GLY A 91 0.43 -4.36 -6.46
C GLY A 91 1.51 -4.73 -7.47
N GLY A 92 2.79 -4.74 -7.08
CA GLY A 92 3.91 -4.89 -8.01
C GLY A 92 5.07 -5.70 -7.44
N TYR A 93 6.00 -5.04 -6.74
CA TYR A 93 7.32 -5.61 -6.44
C TYR A 93 7.31 -6.80 -5.48
N ASN A 94 6.29 -6.93 -4.63
CA ASN A 94 6.12 -8.13 -3.82
C ASN A 94 5.88 -9.37 -4.70
N GLY A 95 5.02 -9.26 -5.72
CA GLY A 95 4.79 -10.35 -6.68
C GLY A 95 6.05 -10.71 -7.45
N ILE A 96 6.81 -9.70 -7.89
CA ILE A 96 8.11 -9.87 -8.56
C ILE A 96 9.10 -10.61 -7.65
N THR A 97 9.19 -10.23 -6.38
CA THR A 97 10.10 -10.85 -5.40
C THR A 97 9.68 -12.28 -5.08
N ASN A 98 8.39 -12.53 -4.84
CA ASN A 98 7.85 -13.86 -4.61
C ASN A 98 8.16 -14.80 -5.78
N ARG A 99 7.96 -14.31 -7.01
CA ARG A 99 8.33 -15.04 -8.22
C ARG A 99 9.81 -15.39 -8.22
N ALA A 100 10.68 -14.39 -8.08
CA ALA A 100 12.12 -14.57 -8.14
C ALA A 100 12.64 -15.56 -7.07
N LEU A 101 12.17 -15.45 -5.82
CA LEU A 101 12.55 -16.34 -4.74
C LEU A 101 12.01 -17.77 -4.93
N THR A 102 10.81 -17.93 -5.49
CA THR A 102 10.27 -19.26 -5.83
C THR A 102 11.13 -19.93 -6.90
N ILE A 103 11.53 -19.19 -7.93
CA ILE A 103 12.43 -19.70 -8.98
C ILE A 103 13.78 -20.11 -8.39
N LEU A 104 14.38 -19.27 -7.53
CA LEU A 104 15.65 -19.58 -6.87
C LEU A 104 15.54 -20.83 -5.99
N ALA A 105 14.45 -20.98 -5.24
CA ALA A 105 14.22 -22.14 -4.39
C ALA A 105 14.24 -23.44 -5.20
N VAL A 106 13.59 -23.44 -6.37
CA VAL A 106 13.55 -24.59 -7.28
C VAL A 106 14.91 -24.82 -7.93
N LYS A 107 15.45 -23.83 -8.65
CA LYS A 107 16.62 -24.00 -9.51
C LYS A 107 17.92 -24.22 -8.75
N LEU A 108 18.01 -23.79 -7.50
CA LEU A 108 19.19 -24.00 -6.65
C LEU A 108 18.96 -25.03 -5.54
N ASN A 109 17.81 -25.70 -5.52
CA ASN A 109 17.41 -26.62 -4.45
C ASN A 109 17.55 -25.99 -3.04
N LYS A 110 17.05 -24.76 -2.88
CA LYS A 110 17.06 -23.98 -1.62
C LYS A 110 15.63 -23.75 -1.11
N PRO A 111 14.96 -24.80 -0.60
CA PRO A 111 13.54 -24.72 -0.23
C PRO A 111 13.24 -23.71 0.89
N HIS A 112 14.22 -23.37 1.74
CA HIS A 112 14.07 -22.36 2.79
C HIS A 112 13.72 -20.96 2.24
N LEU A 113 14.05 -20.66 0.97
CA LEU A 113 13.65 -19.39 0.35
C LEU A 113 12.13 -19.25 0.21
N LEU A 114 11.40 -20.37 0.17
CA LEU A 114 9.94 -20.39 0.13
C LEU A 114 9.32 -19.91 1.43
N ASP A 115 10.03 -19.95 2.56
CA ASP A 115 9.49 -19.47 3.84
C ASP A 115 9.24 -17.95 3.82
N TYR A 116 10.08 -17.21 3.10
CA TYR A 116 9.88 -15.77 2.86
C TYR A 116 8.68 -15.52 1.95
N VAL A 117 8.51 -16.35 0.92
CA VAL A 117 7.37 -16.27 0.00
C VAL A 117 6.06 -16.56 0.73
N ARG A 118 6.03 -17.60 1.57
CA ARG A 118 4.87 -17.94 2.44
C ARG A 118 4.51 -16.79 3.36
N ARG A 119 5.49 -16.25 4.09
CA ARG A 119 5.28 -15.09 4.98
C ARG A 119 4.63 -13.91 4.24
N ASN A 120 5.06 -13.65 3.00
CA ASN A 120 4.45 -12.59 2.20
C ASN A 120 3.03 -12.94 1.73
N LEU A 121 2.80 -14.14 1.20
CA LEU A 121 1.48 -14.58 0.76
C LEU A 121 0.47 -14.62 1.91
N ASP A 122 0.87 -15.11 3.09
CA ASP A 122 0.05 -15.13 4.30
C ASP A 122 -0.31 -13.72 4.77
N ALA A 123 0.63 -12.78 4.70
CA ALA A 123 0.35 -11.37 4.97
C ALA A 123 -0.63 -10.77 3.95
N MET A 124 -0.44 -11.11 2.66
CA MET A 124 -1.31 -10.64 1.57
C MET A 124 -2.77 -11.06 1.75
N LEU A 125 -3.06 -12.23 2.36
CA LEU A 125 -4.44 -12.65 2.66
C LEU A 125 -5.23 -11.61 3.48
N TYR A 126 -4.54 -10.81 4.30
CA TYR A 126 -5.15 -9.75 5.12
C TYR A 126 -5.08 -8.35 4.47
N LEU A 127 -4.30 -8.22 3.39
CA LEU A 127 -4.15 -7.02 2.56
C LEU A 127 -4.97 -7.09 1.27
N LEU A 128 -6.00 -7.93 1.25
CA LEU A 128 -7.02 -7.97 0.21
C LEU A 128 -8.30 -7.27 0.67
N HIS A 129 -8.88 -6.52 -0.23
CA HIS A 129 -10.27 -6.07 -0.16
C HIS A 129 -11.20 -7.13 -0.77
N PRO A 130 -12.52 -7.03 -0.54
CA PRO A 130 -13.53 -7.73 -1.33
C PRO A 130 -13.29 -7.54 -2.83
N GLY A 131 -13.43 -8.62 -3.62
CA GLY A 131 -13.06 -8.60 -5.04
C GLY A 131 -11.55 -8.76 -5.31
N GLU A 132 -10.75 -9.07 -4.30
CA GLU A 132 -9.32 -9.42 -4.42
C GLU A 132 -8.44 -8.25 -4.92
N GLU A 133 -8.92 -7.01 -4.76
CA GLU A 133 -8.09 -5.82 -4.91
C GLU A 133 -7.12 -5.70 -3.74
N VAL A 134 -5.84 -5.42 -4.02
CA VAL A 134 -4.79 -5.31 -3.00
C VAL A 134 -4.77 -3.94 -2.35
N VAL A 135 -4.44 -3.90 -1.05
CA VAL A 135 -4.19 -2.66 -0.30
C VAL A 135 -2.85 -2.08 -0.75
N THR A 136 -2.84 -0.91 -1.38
CA THR A 136 -1.62 -0.23 -1.84
C THR A 136 -1.17 0.93 -0.95
N ASP A 137 -1.94 1.26 0.10
CA ASP A 137 -1.67 2.36 1.05
C ASP A 137 -0.33 2.24 1.78
N ILE A 138 0.21 1.01 1.88
CA ILE A 138 1.48 0.73 2.54
C ILE A 138 2.70 0.93 1.64
N SER A 139 2.49 1.08 0.33
CA SER A 139 3.57 1.08 -0.65
C SER A 139 4.52 2.27 -0.48
N ARG A 140 5.77 2.06 -0.92
CA ARG A 140 6.82 3.08 -1.10
C ARG A 140 7.17 3.30 -2.58
N ARG A 141 6.32 2.79 -3.48
CA ARG A 141 6.54 2.69 -4.93
C ARG A 141 5.39 3.31 -5.71
N GLN A 142 5.50 3.29 -7.03
CA GLN A 142 4.55 3.88 -7.97
C GLN A 142 3.14 3.29 -7.90
N ASP A 143 2.98 2.10 -7.32
CA ASP A 143 1.66 1.48 -7.10
C ASP A 143 0.92 2.06 -5.89
N LEU A 144 1.56 2.94 -5.09
CA LEU A 144 0.92 3.64 -3.99
C LEU A 144 -0.36 4.34 -4.46
N TYR A 145 -1.48 3.99 -3.83
CA TYR A 145 -2.82 4.51 -4.12
C TYR A 145 -3.36 4.16 -5.51
N THR A 146 -2.82 3.12 -6.15
CA THR A 146 -3.36 2.56 -7.38
C THR A 146 -4.19 1.31 -7.08
N ALA A 147 -5.16 1.02 -7.95
CA ALA A 147 -5.87 -0.26 -7.91
C ALA A 147 -4.99 -1.36 -8.53
N GLY A 148 -4.94 -2.51 -7.88
CA GLY A 148 -4.15 -3.66 -8.33
C GLY A 148 -4.70 -4.97 -7.82
N THR A 149 -4.14 -6.09 -8.28
CA THR A 149 -4.55 -7.44 -7.90
C THR A 149 -3.33 -8.31 -7.59
N MET A 150 -3.57 -9.55 -7.18
CA MET A 150 -2.50 -10.53 -6.98
C MET A 150 -2.04 -11.24 -8.26
N ALA A 151 -2.34 -10.71 -9.46
CA ALA A 151 -1.91 -11.32 -10.72
C ALA A 151 -0.39 -11.57 -10.79
N GLY A 152 0.44 -10.64 -10.26
CA GLY A 152 1.90 -10.80 -10.20
C GLY A 152 2.40 -11.92 -9.28
N TYR A 153 1.52 -12.56 -8.52
CA TYR A 153 1.83 -13.62 -7.55
C TYR A 153 1.51 -15.02 -8.07
N ALA A 154 0.93 -15.12 -9.27
CA ALA A 154 0.34 -16.34 -9.82
C ALA A 154 1.24 -17.58 -9.73
N LEU A 155 2.52 -17.45 -10.11
CA LEU A 155 3.50 -18.54 -10.02
C LEU A 155 3.67 -19.02 -8.57
N ALA A 156 3.93 -18.10 -7.64
CA ALA A 156 4.18 -18.43 -6.24
C ALA A 156 2.93 -19.02 -5.56
N LEU A 157 1.75 -18.44 -5.83
CA LEU A 157 0.47 -18.93 -5.34
C LEU A 157 0.23 -20.37 -5.77
N LYS A 158 0.32 -20.65 -7.07
CA LYS A 158 0.04 -22.00 -7.59
C LYS A 158 1.09 -23.02 -7.13
N TYR A 159 2.37 -22.64 -7.15
CA TYR A 159 3.46 -23.51 -6.72
C TYR A 159 3.30 -23.93 -5.25
N LEU A 160 3.05 -22.99 -4.34
CA LEU A 160 2.85 -23.29 -2.91
C LEU A 160 1.49 -23.92 -2.61
N ALA A 161 0.45 -23.63 -3.38
CA ALA A 161 -0.84 -24.32 -3.26
C ALA A 161 -0.68 -25.83 -3.44
N VAL A 162 0.07 -26.26 -4.46
CA VAL A 162 0.34 -27.67 -4.73
C VAL A 162 1.32 -28.24 -3.71
N ARG A 163 2.48 -27.60 -3.53
CA ARG A 163 3.54 -28.10 -2.66
C ARG A 163 3.11 -28.27 -1.20
N ASP A 164 2.31 -27.35 -0.70
CA ASP A 164 1.91 -27.32 0.72
C ASP A 164 0.48 -27.84 0.94
N ALA A 165 -0.18 -28.34 -0.10
CA ALA A 165 -1.61 -28.69 -0.08
C ALA A 165 -2.49 -27.54 0.48
N ASN A 166 -2.14 -26.30 0.16
CA ASN A 166 -2.82 -25.10 0.67
C ASN A 166 -4.02 -24.71 -0.22
N GLY A 167 -5.22 -25.06 0.24
CA GLY A 167 -6.48 -24.75 -0.44
C GLY A 167 -6.81 -23.25 -0.54
N VAL A 168 -6.29 -22.40 0.35
CA VAL A 168 -6.52 -20.94 0.28
C VAL A 168 -5.71 -20.34 -0.86
N TYR A 169 -4.46 -20.76 -1.00
CA TYR A 169 -3.62 -20.35 -2.13
C TYR A 169 -4.17 -20.89 -3.44
N GLU A 170 -4.71 -22.12 -3.47
CA GLU A 170 -5.35 -22.67 -4.66
C GLU A 170 -6.54 -21.82 -5.11
N THR A 171 -7.37 -21.31 -4.19
CA THR A 171 -8.47 -20.40 -4.52
C THR A 171 -7.97 -19.17 -5.27
N LEU A 172 -6.91 -18.53 -4.78
CA LEU A 172 -6.31 -17.36 -5.43
C LEU A 172 -5.58 -17.73 -6.74
N ALA A 173 -4.90 -18.87 -6.80
CA ALA A 173 -4.23 -19.36 -7.99
C ALA A 173 -5.20 -19.65 -9.15
N ARG A 174 -6.42 -20.12 -8.85
CA ARG A 174 -7.48 -20.31 -9.85
C ARG A 174 -8.01 -18.99 -10.40
N ARG A 175 -8.02 -17.93 -9.59
CA ARG A 175 -8.39 -16.58 -10.04
C ARG A 175 -7.30 -15.98 -10.92
N PHE A 176 -6.05 -16.16 -10.53
CA PHE A 176 -4.86 -15.60 -11.17
C PHE A 176 -3.97 -16.73 -11.68
N PRO A 177 -4.30 -17.34 -12.83
CA PRO A 177 -3.52 -18.46 -13.35
C PRO A 177 -2.09 -18.03 -13.73
N PRO A 178 -1.08 -18.88 -13.52
CA PRO A 178 0.28 -18.61 -13.96
C PRO A 178 0.36 -18.49 -15.49
N SER A 179 1.43 -17.85 -15.98
CA SER A 179 1.65 -17.75 -17.42
C SER A 179 1.95 -19.12 -18.03
N LEU A 180 1.61 -19.31 -19.32
CA LEU A 180 1.91 -20.55 -20.03
C LEU A 180 3.40 -20.92 -19.94
N GLY A 181 4.29 -19.92 -20.05
CA GLY A 181 5.72 -20.14 -19.94
C GLY A 181 6.13 -20.72 -18.59
N ASP A 182 5.53 -20.24 -17.50
CA ASP A 182 5.78 -20.80 -16.17
C ASP A 182 5.23 -22.23 -16.07
N THR A 183 3.99 -22.44 -16.54
CA THR A 183 3.35 -23.75 -16.49
C THR A 183 4.14 -24.82 -17.24
N LEU A 184 4.80 -24.45 -18.35
CA LEU A 184 5.67 -25.36 -19.10
C LEU A 184 7.00 -25.63 -18.40
N GLU A 185 7.52 -24.66 -17.65
CA GLU A 185 8.84 -24.74 -17.00
C GLU A 185 8.79 -25.44 -15.64
N TYR A 186 7.71 -25.29 -14.89
CA TYR A 186 7.57 -25.77 -13.52
C TYR A 186 6.43 -26.81 -13.42
N PRO A 187 6.75 -28.12 -13.37
CA PRO A 187 5.76 -29.19 -13.40
C PRO A 187 4.69 -29.10 -12.31
N GLU A 188 5.02 -28.56 -11.13
CA GLU A 188 4.08 -28.33 -10.03
C GLU A 188 2.89 -27.47 -10.47
N LEU A 189 3.09 -26.54 -11.41
CA LEU A 189 2.03 -25.66 -11.90
C LEU A 189 1.01 -26.39 -12.79
N GLN A 190 1.36 -27.56 -13.33
CA GLN A 190 0.46 -28.42 -14.12
C GLN A 190 -0.37 -29.35 -13.23
N GLN A 191 0.02 -29.54 -11.98
CA GLN A 191 -0.67 -30.44 -11.07
C GLN A 191 -2.02 -29.87 -10.65
N SER A 192 -2.98 -30.78 -10.48
CA SER A 192 -4.23 -30.45 -9.79
C SER A 192 -3.90 -30.00 -8.37
N GLY A 193 -4.36 -28.81 -8.00
CA GLY A 193 -4.19 -28.32 -6.64
C GLY A 193 -5.12 -29.02 -5.64
N PRO A 194 -4.94 -28.76 -4.34
CA PRO A 194 -5.86 -29.25 -3.31
C PRO A 194 -7.28 -28.71 -3.52
N ALA A 195 -8.24 -29.22 -2.74
CA ALA A 195 -9.58 -28.63 -2.71
C ALA A 195 -9.50 -27.13 -2.31
N PRO A 196 -10.10 -26.20 -3.09
CA PRO A 196 -10.10 -24.78 -2.76
C PRO A 196 -10.74 -24.50 -1.41
N LYS A 197 -10.16 -23.55 -0.65
CA LYS A 197 -10.69 -23.05 0.62
C LYS A 197 -10.89 -21.54 0.56
N PRO A 198 -11.91 -20.99 1.23
CA PRO A 198 -12.20 -19.56 1.16
C PRO A 198 -11.04 -18.72 1.73
N VAL A 199 -10.82 -17.55 1.14
CA VAL A 199 -9.93 -16.53 1.72
C VAL A 199 -10.56 -15.94 2.99
N PRO A 200 -9.77 -15.49 3.99
CA PRO A 200 -10.32 -14.87 5.19
C PRO A 200 -11.17 -13.64 4.86
N THR A 201 -12.42 -13.63 5.34
CA THR A 201 -13.35 -12.50 5.17
C THR A 201 -13.84 -11.91 6.48
N ASP A 202 -13.46 -12.47 7.62
CA ASP A 202 -13.80 -11.94 8.93
C ASP A 202 -12.55 -11.89 9.83
N TYR A 203 -12.03 -10.69 10.08
CA TYR A 203 -10.87 -10.50 10.94
C TYR A 203 -10.67 -9.06 11.39
N VAL A 204 -9.88 -8.89 12.45
CA VAL A 204 -9.15 -7.66 12.76
C VAL A 204 -7.68 -8.03 12.76
N LYS A 205 -6.89 -7.44 11.88
CA LYS A 205 -5.47 -7.73 11.71
C LYS A 205 -4.65 -6.46 11.87
N GLU A 206 -3.77 -6.44 12.86
CA GLU A 206 -2.77 -5.39 13.02
C GLU A 206 -1.44 -5.83 12.41
N LEU A 207 -0.77 -4.88 11.80
CA LEU A 207 0.53 -4.99 11.14
C LEU A 207 1.43 -3.92 11.78
N PRO A 208 2.06 -4.22 12.95
CA PRO A 208 2.74 -3.22 13.78
C PRO A 208 3.98 -2.57 13.16
N PHE A 209 4.69 -3.27 12.26
CA PHE A 209 5.85 -2.75 11.54
C PHE A 209 5.43 -1.85 10.36
N LEU A 210 4.32 -2.19 9.70
CA LEU A 210 3.72 -1.36 8.66
C LEU A 210 2.91 -0.18 9.21
N LYS A 211 2.59 -0.21 10.51
CA LYS A 211 1.70 0.74 11.17
C LYS A 211 0.34 0.80 10.48
N VAL A 212 -0.24 -0.37 10.23
CA VAL A 212 -1.56 -0.50 9.62
C VAL A 212 -2.45 -1.44 10.42
N ALA A 213 -3.74 -1.11 10.51
CA ALA A 213 -4.77 -2.04 10.94
C ALA A 213 -5.75 -2.30 9.79
N ARG A 214 -6.16 -3.57 9.66
CA ARG A 214 -7.12 -4.05 8.68
C ARG A 214 -8.30 -4.65 9.41
N VAL A 215 -9.50 -4.28 8.98
CA VAL A 215 -10.74 -4.89 9.42
C VAL A 215 -11.48 -5.39 8.20
N ARG A 216 -11.96 -6.64 8.24
CA ARG A 216 -12.80 -7.20 7.18
C ARG A 216 -13.99 -7.92 7.81
N ARG A 217 -15.18 -7.66 7.28
CA ARG A 217 -16.46 -8.31 7.62
C ARG A 217 -17.19 -8.59 6.32
N ALA A 218 -17.03 -9.80 5.77
CA ALA A 218 -17.54 -10.19 4.46
C ALA A 218 -17.13 -9.20 3.34
N ASN A 219 -18.10 -8.46 2.78
CA ASN A 219 -17.93 -7.47 1.72
C ASN A 219 -17.57 -6.07 2.23
N ARG A 220 -17.46 -5.88 3.55
CA ARG A 220 -16.96 -4.65 4.15
C ARG A 220 -15.49 -4.80 4.51
N SER A 221 -14.68 -3.81 4.17
CA SER A 221 -13.28 -3.76 4.62
C SER A 221 -12.82 -2.33 4.87
N ALA A 222 -11.93 -2.16 5.85
CA ALA A 222 -11.33 -0.87 6.18
C ALA A 222 -9.82 -0.99 6.37
N THR A 223 -9.10 0.03 5.92
CA THR A 223 -7.66 0.21 6.13
C THR A 223 -7.45 1.43 7.01
N LEU A 224 -6.74 1.25 8.12
CA LEU A 224 -6.27 2.33 8.98
C LEU A 224 -4.77 2.46 8.80
N VAL A 225 -4.29 3.64 8.40
CA VAL A 225 -2.86 3.97 8.40
C VAL A 225 -2.56 4.75 9.66
N LEU A 226 -1.75 4.15 10.52
CA LEU A 226 -1.57 4.56 11.92
C LEU A 226 -0.38 5.51 12.11
N ASP A 227 0.37 5.84 11.04
CA ASP A 227 1.50 6.76 11.09
C ASP A 227 1.67 7.57 9.78
N GLY A 228 2.21 8.79 9.90
CA GLY A 228 2.96 9.51 8.87
C GLY A 228 2.23 9.93 7.58
N ARG A 229 1.07 9.35 7.26
CA ARG A 229 0.33 9.57 6.01
C ARG A 229 -0.95 10.36 6.26
N THR A 230 -1.35 11.14 5.25
CA THR A 230 -2.53 12.02 5.32
C THR A 230 -3.82 11.28 5.04
N ARG A 231 -3.76 10.21 4.23
CA ARG A 231 -4.82 9.24 4.03
C ARG A 231 -4.77 8.20 5.15
N PHE A 232 -5.38 8.52 6.29
CA PHE A 232 -5.26 7.71 7.50
C PHE A 232 -6.36 6.65 7.65
N PHE A 233 -7.46 6.76 6.89
CA PHE A 233 -8.57 5.82 6.95
C PHE A 233 -9.19 5.65 5.56
N GLY A 234 -9.52 4.42 5.17
CA GLY A 234 -10.30 4.11 3.98
C GLY A 234 -11.25 2.96 4.26
N ILE A 235 -12.42 2.97 3.61
CA ILE A 235 -13.46 1.94 3.81
C ILE A 235 -14.16 1.61 2.50
N ARG A 236 -14.49 0.32 2.35
CA ARG A 236 -15.16 -0.24 1.18
C ARG A 236 -16.34 -1.09 1.62
N ASN A 237 -17.44 -0.96 0.90
CA ASN A 237 -18.54 -1.89 0.89
C ASN A 237 -18.76 -2.31 -0.57
N GLY A 238 -18.31 -3.52 -0.94
CA GLY A 238 -18.28 -3.93 -2.34
C GLY A 238 -17.59 -2.87 -3.24
N LYS A 239 -18.34 -2.33 -4.21
CA LYS A 239 -17.88 -1.30 -5.16
C LYS A 239 -18.01 0.13 -4.66
N ALA A 240 -18.78 0.39 -3.59
CA ALA A 240 -18.84 1.71 -2.96
C ALA A 240 -17.61 1.91 -2.07
N VAL A 241 -16.81 2.93 -2.37
CA VAL A 241 -15.47 3.11 -1.77
C VAL A 241 -15.24 4.57 -1.36
N ILE A 242 -14.93 4.77 -0.08
CA ILE A 242 -14.20 5.94 0.41
C ILE A 242 -12.72 5.56 0.37
N GLU A 243 -11.99 6.07 -0.62
CA GLU A 243 -10.57 5.79 -0.81
C GLU A 243 -9.73 6.34 0.34
N ALA A 244 -10.11 7.52 0.83
CA ALA A 244 -9.43 8.15 1.93
C ALA A 244 -10.34 9.10 2.69
N VAL A 245 -10.13 9.12 4.00
CA VAL A 245 -10.50 10.21 4.88
C VAL A 245 -9.23 10.99 5.19
N ARG A 246 -9.30 12.31 5.06
CA ARG A 246 -8.25 13.25 5.48
C ARG A 246 -8.83 14.27 6.45
N PHE A 247 -7.97 14.84 7.28
CA PHE A 247 -8.32 15.88 8.24
C PHE A 247 -7.28 16.99 8.18
N GLY A 248 -7.66 18.24 8.38
CA GLY A 248 -6.70 19.34 8.36
C GLY A 248 -7.31 20.68 8.74
N SER A 249 -6.45 21.69 8.82
CA SER A 249 -6.82 23.07 9.14
C SER A 249 -5.89 24.06 8.47
N LEU A 250 -6.33 25.31 8.36
CA LEU A 250 -5.54 26.40 7.78
C LEU A 250 -4.55 27.01 8.78
N PHE A 251 -3.84 26.18 9.54
CA PHE A 251 -2.91 26.60 10.58
C PHE A 251 -1.46 26.68 10.06
N PHE A 252 -0.97 27.92 9.90
CA PHE A 252 0.41 28.27 9.52
C PHE A 252 0.97 27.53 8.30
N GLY A 253 0.09 27.06 7.41
CA GLY A 253 0.51 26.37 6.20
C GLY A 253 1.12 24.99 6.42
N LYS A 254 0.78 24.28 7.52
CA LYS A 254 1.42 23.00 7.87
C LYS A 254 0.53 21.97 8.57
N ALA A 255 -0.77 22.22 8.66
CA ALA A 255 -1.68 21.46 9.53
C ALA A 255 -2.59 20.48 8.79
N GLN A 256 -2.08 19.84 7.74
CA GLN A 256 -2.63 18.58 7.26
C GLN A 256 -2.37 17.49 8.31
N PHE A 257 -3.41 16.74 8.68
CA PHE A 257 -3.30 15.67 9.66
C PHE A 257 -2.41 14.54 9.15
N LYS A 258 -1.39 14.19 9.93
CA LYS A 258 -0.48 13.05 9.74
C LYS A 258 -0.25 12.44 11.13
N PRO A 259 -0.77 11.24 11.43
CA PRO A 259 -0.61 10.65 12.75
C PRO A 259 0.87 10.57 13.16
N GLN A 260 1.20 11.15 14.32
CA GLN A 260 2.53 11.08 14.92
C GLN A 260 2.57 10.01 16.03
N ARG A 261 1.43 9.79 16.68
CA ARG A 261 1.24 8.78 17.72
C ARG A 261 -0.04 8.02 17.43
N SER A 262 -0.03 6.73 17.72
CA SER A 262 -1.20 5.87 17.61
C SER A 262 -1.16 4.73 18.60
N TRP A 263 -2.33 4.31 19.08
CA TRP A 263 -2.47 3.16 19.96
C TRP A 263 -3.87 2.55 19.86
N ARG A 264 -3.98 1.30 20.32
CA ARG A 264 -5.25 0.62 20.51
C ARG A 264 -5.81 0.98 21.87
N ALA A 265 -7.03 1.51 21.90
CA ALA A 265 -7.76 1.81 23.12
C ALA A 265 -8.60 0.59 23.57
N ALA A 266 -9.27 0.73 24.71
CA ALA A 266 -10.20 -0.28 25.19
C ALA A 266 -11.31 -0.53 24.17
N GLU A 267 -11.73 -1.79 24.05
CA GLU A 267 -12.81 -2.14 23.13
C GLU A 267 -14.13 -1.50 23.57
N VAL A 268 -14.90 -1.05 22.60
CA VAL A 268 -16.23 -0.47 22.82
C VAL A 268 -17.25 -1.45 22.28
N ASN A 269 -18.13 -1.96 23.13
CA ASN A 269 -19.12 -2.99 22.78
C ASN A 269 -18.48 -4.23 22.10
N GLY A 270 -17.31 -4.65 22.61
CA GLY A 270 -16.55 -5.80 22.07
C GLY A 270 -15.95 -5.57 20.69
N ARG A 271 -15.76 -4.30 20.28
CA ARG A 271 -15.17 -3.91 19.00
C ARG A 271 -13.94 -3.04 19.21
N PRO A 272 -12.93 -3.16 18.33
CA PRO A 272 -11.69 -2.43 18.46
C PRO A 272 -11.87 -0.92 18.29
N GLN A 273 -11.02 -0.18 19.01
CA GLN A 273 -10.89 1.27 18.89
C GLN A 273 -9.41 1.65 18.75
N TRP A 274 -9.14 2.58 17.83
CA TRP A 274 -7.82 3.16 17.63
C TRP A 274 -7.87 4.66 17.86
N VAL A 275 -6.80 5.20 18.44
CA VAL A 275 -6.63 6.64 18.61
C VAL A 275 -5.37 7.07 17.87
N LEU A 276 -5.49 8.16 17.11
CA LEU A 276 -4.44 8.79 16.34
C LEU A 276 -4.27 10.22 16.84
N GLU A 277 -3.04 10.65 17.06
CA GLU A 277 -2.74 12.01 17.54
C GLU A 277 -1.64 12.68 16.73
N GLN A 278 -1.74 14.01 16.64
CA GLN A 278 -0.70 14.89 16.13
C GLN A 278 -0.72 16.19 16.92
N SER A 279 0.45 16.66 17.33
CA SER A 279 0.61 17.98 17.94
C SER A 279 1.56 18.84 17.11
N LEU A 280 1.19 20.11 16.94
CA LEU A 280 1.92 21.09 16.17
C LEU A 280 2.09 22.34 17.02
N ASP A 281 3.26 22.97 16.93
CA ASP A 281 3.50 24.30 17.44
C ASP A 281 3.85 25.24 16.28
N ALA A 282 3.44 26.51 16.34
CA ALA A 282 3.80 27.55 15.37
C ALA A 282 4.31 28.80 16.12
N PRO A 283 5.64 28.96 16.21
CA PRO A 283 6.26 30.11 16.85
C PRO A 283 6.49 31.24 15.84
N TYR A 284 6.63 32.46 16.37
CA TYR A 284 7.32 33.56 15.71
C TYR A 284 8.79 33.58 16.14
N TYR A 285 9.68 33.87 15.19
CA TYR A 285 11.13 33.93 15.42
C TYR A 285 11.56 35.39 15.54
N GLN A 286 12.10 35.78 16.70
CA GLN A 286 12.59 37.12 16.96
C GLN A 286 13.91 37.42 16.21
N PRO A 287 14.36 38.68 16.13
CA PRO A 287 15.74 39.02 15.76
C PRO A 287 16.79 38.17 16.51
N LEU A 288 17.97 37.99 15.91
CA LEU A 288 19.11 37.38 16.61
C LEU A 288 19.59 38.32 17.72
N ASP A 289 19.93 37.77 18.87
CA ASP A 289 20.46 38.55 20.01
C ASP A 289 21.79 39.23 19.68
N LYS A 290 22.62 38.60 18.84
CA LYS A 290 23.81 39.18 18.22
C LYS A 290 23.56 39.39 16.73
N PRO A 291 23.27 40.62 16.29
CA PRO A 291 23.03 40.92 14.87
C PRO A 291 24.28 40.66 14.03
N GLY A 292 24.08 40.09 12.85
CA GLY A 292 25.11 39.87 11.83
C GLY A 292 24.45 39.77 10.45
N HIS A 293 25.25 39.85 9.38
CA HIS A 293 24.73 39.58 8.04
C HIS A 293 24.27 38.13 7.95
N ILE A 294 23.06 37.90 7.42
CA ILE A 294 22.51 36.57 7.18
C ILE A 294 22.43 36.39 5.67
N GLY A 295 23.29 35.53 5.12
CA GLY A 295 23.20 35.14 3.72
C GLY A 295 21.99 34.24 3.46
N THR A 296 21.64 34.06 2.19
CA THR A 296 20.52 33.18 1.78
C THR A 296 20.73 31.74 2.24
N GLU A 297 21.98 31.24 2.22
CA GLU A 297 22.32 29.88 2.64
C GLU A 297 22.33 29.71 4.17
N ASP A 298 22.51 30.81 4.92
CA ASP A 298 22.62 30.79 6.39
C ASP A 298 21.25 30.87 7.09
N TRP A 299 20.16 31.07 6.34
CA TRP A 299 18.85 31.40 6.92
C TRP A 299 18.34 30.35 7.90
N ASP A 300 18.43 29.07 7.56
CA ASP A 300 17.93 27.99 8.41
C ASP A 300 18.77 27.78 9.67
N GLU A 301 20.07 28.07 9.61
CA GLU A 301 20.93 28.08 10.79
C GLU A 301 20.63 29.31 11.67
N ALA A 302 20.53 30.50 11.07
CA ALA A 302 20.15 31.71 11.77
C ALA A 302 18.78 31.56 12.45
N ARG A 303 17.79 30.99 11.77
CA ARG A 303 16.45 30.73 12.31
C ARG A 303 16.48 29.84 13.55
N ARG A 304 17.32 28.79 13.57
CA ARG A 304 17.48 27.88 14.72
C ARG A 304 18.04 28.58 15.96
N ARG A 305 18.80 29.66 15.79
CA ARG A 305 19.36 30.49 16.87
C ARG A 305 18.42 31.58 17.39
N ARG A 306 17.30 31.84 16.69
CA ARG A 306 16.36 32.90 17.08
C ARG A 306 15.48 32.46 18.26
N LYS A 307 15.25 33.37 19.20
CA LYS A 307 14.26 33.19 20.26
C LYS A 307 12.87 33.00 19.65
N ARG A 308 12.16 31.97 20.11
CA ARG A 308 10.76 31.67 19.74
C ARG A 308 9.80 32.41 20.68
N THR A 309 8.78 33.03 20.11
CA THR A 309 7.77 33.86 20.81
C THR A 309 6.41 33.67 20.16
N GLY A 310 5.33 34.16 20.80
CA GLY A 310 3.97 34.05 20.26
C GLY A 310 3.62 32.60 19.90
N MET A 311 3.89 31.69 20.84
CA MET A 311 3.70 30.25 20.63
C MET A 311 2.22 29.95 20.40
N ASN A 312 1.89 29.39 19.24
CA ASN A 312 0.56 28.85 18.95
C ASN A 312 0.65 27.33 18.90
N TYR A 313 -0.39 26.65 19.37
CA TYR A 313 -0.43 25.18 19.40
C TYR A 313 -1.69 24.67 18.73
N LEU A 314 -1.59 23.51 18.10
CA LEU A 314 -2.71 22.78 17.54
C LEU A 314 -2.52 21.29 17.81
N THR A 315 -3.50 20.67 18.45
CA THR A 315 -3.55 19.24 18.69
C THR A 315 -4.75 18.64 17.95
N TYR A 316 -4.47 17.63 17.13
CA TYR A 316 -5.49 16.78 16.54
C TYR A 316 -5.56 15.46 17.29
N ARG A 317 -6.79 14.98 17.50
CA ARG A 317 -7.06 13.61 17.90
C ARG A 317 -8.15 13.04 17.03
N VAL A 318 -7.90 11.86 16.46
CA VAL A 318 -8.92 11.09 15.73
C VAL A 318 -9.11 9.76 16.44
N THR A 319 -10.32 9.50 16.93
CA THR A 319 -10.70 8.22 17.53
C THR A 319 -11.57 7.44 16.55
N ILE A 320 -11.12 6.25 16.16
CA ILE A 320 -11.76 5.40 15.17
C ILE A 320 -12.26 4.15 15.89
N THR A 321 -13.58 3.95 15.89
CA THR A 321 -14.23 2.82 16.57
C THR A 321 -14.97 1.98 15.55
N GLU A 322 -14.70 0.67 15.49
CA GLU A 322 -15.52 -0.23 14.68
C GLU A 322 -16.93 -0.34 15.30
N THR A 323 -17.97 -0.27 14.47
CA THR A 323 -19.36 -0.47 14.87
C THR A 323 -19.95 -1.71 14.18
N ALA A 324 -21.16 -2.12 14.56
CA ALA A 324 -21.84 -3.24 13.89
C ALA A 324 -22.04 -3.00 12.39
N ARG A 325 -22.31 -1.74 12.01
CA ARG A 325 -22.66 -1.33 10.64
C ARG A 325 -21.54 -0.59 9.91
N GLY A 326 -20.36 -0.41 10.50
CA GLY A 326 -19.25 0.27 9.87
C GLY A 326 -18.27 0.84 10.90
N PHE A 327 -18.08 2.15 10.92
CA PHE A 327 -17.12 2.83 11.79
C PHE A 327 -17.65 4.17 12.29
N SER A 328 -17.24 4.56 13.48
CA SER A 328 -17.46 5.90 14.04
C SER A 328 -16.11 6.59 14.19
N LEU A 329 -15.97 7.76 13.57
CA LEU A 329 -14.76 8.56 13.58
C LEU A 329 -15.03 9.86 14.34
N LYS A 330 -14.44 10.00 15.53
CA LYS A 330 -14.46 11.24 16.30
C LYS A 330 -13.22 12.06 15.99
N PHE A 331 -13.41 13.29 15.54
CA PHE A 331 -12.38 14.26 15.20
C PHE A 331 -12.38 15.36 16.25
N ASP A 332 -11.23 15.60 16.84
CA ASP A 332 -10.98 16.72 17.75
C ASP A 332 -9.83 17.57 17.20
N ALA A 333 -10.01 18.90 17.17
CA ALA A 333 -8.95 19.87 16.91
C ALA A 333 -8.97 20.95 17.98
N GLU A 334 -7.94 20.98 18.80
CA GLU A 334 -7.74 21.97 19.87
C GLU A 334 -6.63 22.92 19.45
N GLY A 335 -6.96 24.20 19.23
CA GLY A 335 -6.01 25.21 18.77
C GLY A 335 -6.59 26.62 18.84
N PRO A 336 -6.02 27.60 18.10
CA PRO A 336 -6.53 28.96 18.11
C PRO A 336 -8.01 29.03 17.76
N ARG A 337 -8.74 29.92 18.43
CA ARG A 337 -10.15 30.16 18.19
C ARG A 337 -10.38 30.58 16.73
N ASP A 338 -11.48 30.11 16.16
CA ASP A 338 -11.94 30.45 14.81
C ASP A 338 -10.97 30.01 13.70
N LEU A 339 -10.13 29.00 13.99
CA LEU A 339 -9.25 28.38 13.00
C LEU A 339 -10.08 27.46 12.08
N PRO A 340 -10.12 27.69 10.75
CA PRO A 340 -10.86 26.81 9.82
C PRO A 340 -10.31 25.39 9.83
N VAL A 341 -11.19 24.41 10.04
CA VAL A 341 -10.90 22.97 9.99
C VAL A 341 -11.77 22.27 8.96
N MET A 342 -11.27 21.17 8.41
CA MET A 342 -11.99 20.39 7.41
C MET A 342 -11.70 18.91 7.50
N ILE A 343 -12.77 18.12 7.34
CA ILE A 343 -12.72 16.68 7.14
C ILE A 343 -13.06 16.43 5.67
N GLU A 344 -12.25 15.61 5.02
CA GLU A 344 -12.39 15.27 3.61
C GLU A 344 -12.67 13.77 3.44
N PHE A 345 -13.70 13.44 2.68
CA PHE A 345 -14.06 12.09 2.26
C PHE A 345 -13.86 12.00 0.73
N ALA A 346 -12.79 11.34 0.30
CA ALA A 346 -12.50 11.12 -1.11
C ALA A 346 -13.14 9.82 -1.59
N LEU A 347 -14.07 9.93 -2.54
CA LEU A 347 -14.84 8.82 -3.08
C LEU A 347 -14.21 8.32 -4.38
N ARG A 348 -14.12 7.00 -4.54
CA ARG A 348 -13.68 6.39 -5.81
C ARG A 348 -14.65 6.79 -6.92
N PRO A 349 -14.21 7.29 -8.09
CA PRO A 349 -15.10 7.65 -9.20
C PRO A 349 -16.05 6.51 -9.64
N GLY A 350 -17.22 6.87 -10.18
CA GLY A 350 -18.13 5.92 -10.87
C GLY A 350 -19.44 5.59 -10.15
N GLY A 351 -19.73 6.24 -9.02
CA GLY A 351 -20.97 6.09 -8.26
C GLY A 351 -21.84 7.35 -8.26
N HIS A 352 -23.02 7.19 -7.66
CA HIS A 352 -23.97 8.26 -7.42
C HIS A 352 -23.80 8.81 -5.99
N LEU A 353 -23.66 10.13 -5.88
CA LEU A 353 -23.54 10.84 -4.61
C LEU A 353 -24.81 11.65 -4.35
N ASP A 354 -25.46 11.38 -3.22
CA ASP A 354 -26.66 12.07 -2.76
C ASP A 354 -26.45 12.70 -1.36
N GLY A 355 -27.09 13.84 -1.10
CA GLY A 355 -27.01 14.61 0.16
C GLY A 355 -26.15 15.88 0.11
N PRO A 356 -24.84 15.83 -0.22
CA PRO A 356 -23.98 17.01 -0.30
C PRO A 356 -24.34 17.97 -1.44
N THR A 357 -24.11 19.26 -1.21
CA THR A 357 -24.25 20.30 -2.25
C THR A 357 -22.91 20.58 -2.92
N PRO A 358 -22.84 20.81 -4.25
CA PRO A 358 -21.60 21.17 -4.93
C PRO A 358 -20.92 22.40 -4.30
N HIS A 359 -19.60 22.36 -4.21
CA HIS A 359 -18.80 23.49 -3.78
C HIS A 359 -18.80 24.57 -4.87
N PRO A 360 -19.03 25.86 -4.54
CA PRO A 360 -19.27 26.90 -5.56
C PRO A 360 -18.04 27.20 -6.44
N ARG A 361 -16.83 26.88 -5.97
CA ARG A 361 -15.57 27.26 -6.63
C ARG A 361 -14.62 26.10 -6.89
N ALA A 362 -15.01 24.87 -6.59
CA ALA A 362 -14.12 23.71 -6.70
C ALA A 362 -14.85 22.55 -7.38
N LYS A 363 -14.33 22.16 -8.54
CA LYS A 363 -14.89 21.08 -9.35
C LYS A 363 -14.79 19.75 -8.59
N ASP A 364 -15.85 18.94 -8.69
CA ASP A 364 -15.98 17.62 -8.06
C ASP A 364 -15.77 17.64 -6.53
N CYS A 365 -15.93 18.81 -5.91
CA CYS A 365 -15.96 18.99 -4.47
C CYS A 365 -17.38 19.30 -4.02
N TYR A 366 -17.77 18.80 -2.87
CA TYR A 366 -19.11 18.97 -2.32
C TYR A 366 -19.01 19.30 -0.83
N LEU A 367 -19.98 20.05 -0.31
CA LEU A 367 -20.13 20.38 1.10
C LEU A 367 -21.32 19.61 1.67
N LEU A 368 -21.10 18.82 2.71
CA LEU A 368 -22.17 18.16 3.46
C LEU A 368 -22.62 19.09 4.59
N LYS A 369 -23.56 19.99 4.28
CA LYS A 369 -24.02 21.06 5.20
C LYS A 369 -24.79 20.53 6.42
N SER A 370 -25.57 19.47 6.24
CA SER A 370 -26.39 18.82 7.26
C SER A 370 -26.74 17.39 6.82
N GLY A 371 -27.43 16.62 7.67
CA GLY A 371 -27.90 15.28 7.30
C GLY A 371 -26.77 14.28 7.04
N THR A 372 -26.98 13.33 6.12
CA THR A 372 -25.99 12.32 5.75
C THR A 372 -25.73 12.34 4.25
N ALA A 373 -24.50 12.05 3.84
CA ALA A 373 -24.17 11.73 2.46
C ALA A 373 -24.37 10.24 2.20
N THR A 374 -24.88 9.90 1.03
CA THR A 374 -25.02 8.51 0.55
C THR A 374 -24.25 8.38 -0.76
N TYR A 375 -23.34 7.41 -0.82
CA TYR A 375 -22.58 7.09 -2.02
C TYR A 375 -22.86 5.65 -2.46
N SER A 376 -23.40 5.48 -3.67
CA SER A 376 -23.86 4.18 -4.17
C SER A 376 -23.24 3.81 -5.51
N VAL A 377 -22.87 2.54 -5.67
CA VAL A 377 -22.39 1.94 -6.92
C VAL A 377 -23.12 0.62 -7.14
N GLY A 378 -24.12 0.62 -8.03
CA GLY A 378 -25.03 -0.53 -8.16
C GLY A 378 -25.83 -0.73 -6.87
N SER A 379 -25.79 -1.95 -6.30
CA SER A 379 -26.43 -2.26 -5.01
C SER A 379 -25.60 -1.88 -3.78
N ASP A 380 -24.31 -1.58 -3.97
CA ASP A 380 -23.40 -1.32 -2.87
C ASP A 380 -23.50 0.15 -2.44
N THR A 381 -23.57 0.41 -1.14
CA THR A 381 -23.79 1.76 -0.60
C THR A 381 -22.91 2.03 0.62
N LEU A 382 -22.44 3.27 0.74
CA LEU A 382 -21.84 3.84 1.94
C LEU A 382 -22.64 5.08 2.36
N ARG A 383 -22.92 5.22 3.66
CA ARG A 383 -23.60 6.41 4.21
C ARG A 383 -22.75 7.02 5.30
N PHE A 384 -22.56 8.34 5.29
CA PHE A 384 -21.76 9.01 6.33
C PHE A 384 -22.31 10.38 6.75
N GLY A 385 -22.16 10.71 8.03
CA GLY A 385 -22.62 11.98 8.61
C GLY A 385 -22.61 11.93 10.15
N PRO A 386 -23.16 12.94 10.84
CA PRO A 386 -23.92 14.06 10.29
C PRO A 386 -23.06 15.17 9.68
N GLY A 387 -23.62 15.88 8.71
CA GLY A 387 -23.02 17.04 8.07
C GLY A 387 -22.74 18.22 8.99
N LEU A 388 -21.83 19.07 8.55
CA LEU A 388 -21.54 20.40 9.04
C LEU A 388 -20.72 21.13 7.98
N ALA A 389 -21.13 22.34 7.60
CA ALA A 389 -20.31 23.18 6.74
C ALA A 389 -20.44 24.66 7.10
N GLU A 390 -19.62 25.12 8.05
CA GLU A 390 -19.62 26.51 8.54
C GLU A 390 -18.82 27.46 7.63
N HIS A 391 -18.00 26.92 6.73
CA HIS A 391 -17.23 27.70 5.76
C HIS A 391 -16.94 26.92 4.46
N GLU A 392 -16.45 27.62 3.44
CA GLU A 392 -16.11 27.05 2.13
C GLU A 392 -14.60 26.85 1.91
N ALA A 393 -13.77 27.22 2.88
CA ALA A 393 -12.32 27.12 2.75
C ALA A 393 -11.82 25.66 2.79
N ILE A 394 -11.78 24.99 1.64
CA ILE A 394 -11.36 23.58 1.48
C ILE A 394 -9.95 23.41 0.88
N THR A 395 -9.25 24.51 0.61
CA THR A 395 -7.88 24.54 0.08
C THR A 395 -7.07 25.61 0.77
N GLY A 396 -5.75 25.42 0.88
CA GLY A 396 -4.84 26.43 1.39
C GLY A 396 -3.40 25.95 1.45
N ARG A 397 -2.49 26.82 1.90
CA ARG A 397 -1.10 26.43 2.12
C ARG A 397 -1.03 25.24 3.08
N GLY A 398 -0.22 24.25 2.76
CA GLY A 398 -0.01 23.08 3.62
C GLY A 398 -1.16 22.08 3.68
N ILE A 399 -2.18 22.26 2.84
CA ILE A 399 -3.26 21.31 2.62
C ILE A 399 -2.95 20.55 1.35
N ASP A 400 -3.05 19.23 1.41
CA ASP A 400 -2.75 18.38 0.27
C ASP A 400 -3.75 18.64 -0.87
N SER A 401 -3.29 18.48 -2.12
CA SER A 401 -4.18 18.53 -3.28
C SER A 401 -5.30 17.50 -3.18
N LYS A 402 -6.47 17.85 -3.73
CA LYS A 402 -7.64 16.99 -3.84
C LYS A 402 -7.31 15.67 -4.54
N LEU A 403 -7.90 14.58 -4.06
CA LEU A 403 -7.77 13.26 -4.70
C LEU A 403 -8.68 13.13 -5.95
N PRO A 404 -8.37 12.20 -6.88
CA PRO A 404 -9.26 11.89 -7.99
C PRO A 404 -10.65 11.43 -7.52
N GLY A 405 -11.70 11.84 -8.24
CA GLY A 405 -13.09 11.45 -7.95
C GLY A 405 -13.88 12.45 -7.09
N PRO A 406 -15.19 12.23 -6.87
CA PRO A 406 -16.01 13.10 -6.04
C PRO A 406 -15.44 13.20 -4.61
N THR A 407 -15.42 14.41 -4.04
CA THR A 407 -14.87 14.63 -2.70
C THR A 407 -15.84 15.42 -1.85
N VAL A 408 -16.22 14.87 -0.70
CA VAL A 408 -17.16 15.51 0.22
C VAL A 408 -16.39 16.10 1.40
N PHE A 409 -16.64 17.37 1.68
CA PHE A 409 -16.05 18.09 2.79
C PHE A 409 -17.08 18.39 3.85
N LEU A 410 -16.65 18.28 5.11
CA LEU A 410 -17.30 18.88 6.26
C LEU A 410 -16.33 19.93 6.82
N THR A 411 -16.85 21.09 7.18
CA THR A 411 -16.04 22.25 7.57
C THR A 411 -16.59 22.89 8.83
N GLY A 412 -15.68 23.38 9.68
CA GLY A 412 -16.02 24.03 10.93
C GLY A 412 -14.86 24.86 11.45
N PHE A 413 -14.95 25.31 12.70
CA PHE A 413 -13.88 26.10 13.33
C PHE A 413 -13.37 25.45 14.61
N ALA A 414 -12.06 25.59 14.87
CA ALA A 414 -11.47 25.16 16.14
C ALA A 414 -11.81 26.15 17.29
N PRO A 415 -11.92 25.69 18.55
CA PRO A 415 -11.91 24.29 18.98
C PRO A 415 -13.06 23.48 18.37
N PHE A 416 -12.73 22.31 17.81
CA PHE A 416 -13.64 21.51 17.02
C PHE A 416 -13.74 20.12 17.62
N SER A 417 -14.96 19.60 17.78
CA SER A 417 -15.21 18.21 18.14
C SER A 417 -16.42 17.69 17.38
N ARG A 418 -16.23 16.64 16.56
CA ARG A 418 -17.31 16.07 15.76
C ARG A 418 -17.14 14.57 15.59
N THR A 419 -18.22 13.84 15.78
CA THR A 419 -18.28 12.42 15.46
C THR A 419 -19.01 12.23 14.14
N ILE A 420 -18.41 11.44 13.24
CA ILE A 420 -18.98 11.04 11.97
C ILE A 420 -19.12 9.52 11.96
N ASP A 421 -20.35 9.04 11.80
CA ASP A 421 -20.63 7.63 11.60
C ASP A 421 -20.60 7.32 10.11
N ILE A 422 -19.97 6.21 9.77
CA ILE A 422 -19.91 5.65 8.42
C ILE A 422 -20.56 4.27 8.48
N GLU A 423 -21.65 4.11 7.74
CA GLU A 423 -22.38 2.86 7.58
C GLU A 423 -22.10 2.25 6.21
N ALA A 424 -21.91 0.94 6.21
CA ALA A 424 -21.41 0.12 5.11
C ALA A 424 -22.05 -1.27 5.17
#